data_AF-A0A6A6I1K9-F1
#
_entry.id   AF-A0A6A6I1K9-F1
#
_cell.length_a   1.000
_cell.length_b   1.000
_cell.length_c   1.000
_cell.angle_alpha   90.00
_cell.angle_beta   90.00
_cell.angle_gamma   90.00
#
_symmetry.space_group_name_H-M   'P 1'
#
loop_
_entity.id
_entity.type
_entity.pdbx_description
1 polymer ?
#
loop_
_entity_poly.entity_id
_entity_poly.type
_entity_poly.pdbx_seq_one_letter_code
_entity_poly.pdbx_strand_id
1 'polypeptide(L)'
;MFRLRPERAGCVLRMWHRCDSIWLTEIDARVPESVELDRLDISLNAAPPAEWLPSNVTLKTWDVKEDAPGDLVEAYDIVLQTAATV
;
A
#
# COMPACT_ATOMS: atom_id res chain seq x y z
N MET A 1 19.44 -5.13 -4.83
CA MET A 1 19.25 -4.58 -6.19
C MET A 1 17.97 -5.18 -6.74
N PHE A 2 16.88 -4.41 -6.71
CA PHE A 2 15.55 -4.92 -7.11
C PHE A 2 15.39 -4.79 -8.62
N ARG A 3 14.85 -5.82 -9.27
CA ARG A 3 14.66 -5.87 -10.72
C ARG A 3 13.18 -5.75 -11.03
N LEU A 4 12.76 -4.55 -11.41
CA LEU A 4 11.40 -4.27 -11.87
C LEU A 4 11.07 -5.09 -13.13
N ARG A 5 9.85 -5.62 -13.20
CA ARG A 5 9.30 -6.35 -14.34
C ARG A 5 8.49 -5.38 -15.21
N PRO A 6 8.93 -5.01 -16.43
CA PRO A 6 8.24 -4.00 -17.24
C PRO A 6 6.89 -4.49 -17.82
N GLU A 7 6.61 -5.79 -17.76
CA GLU A 7 5.40 -6.42 -18.32
C GLU A 7 4.15 -6.39 -17.41
N ARG A 8 4.19 -5.74 -16.23
CA ARG A 8 3.00 -5.52 -15.38
C ARG A 8 2.81 -4.02 -15.12
N ALA A 9 1.96 -3.38 -15.92
CA ALA A 9 1.54 -2.00 -15.69
C ALA A 9 0.51 -1.97 -14.55
N GLY A 10 1.01 -1.73 -13.34
CA GLY A 10 0.26 -1.81 -12.09
C GLY A 10 1.20 -2.05 -10.93
N CYS A 11 2.25 -1.22 -10.81
CA CYS A 11 3.15 -1.31 -9.67
C CYS A 11 2.32 -1.09 -8.40
N VAL A 12 2.50 -1.89 -7.35
CA VAL A 12 1.78 -1.68 -6.09
C VAL A 12 2.75 -1.41 -4.96
N LEU A 13 2.64 -0.23 -4.33
CA LEU A 13 3.41 0.16 -3.14
C LEU A 13 2.53 0.16 -1.89
N ARG A 14 3.09 -0.32 -0.78
CA ARG A 14 2.37 -0.64 0.47
C ARG A 14 3.01 0.02 1.69
N MET A 15 2.25 0.46 2.70
CA MET A 15 2.78 1.14 3.90
C MET A 15 2.00 0.91 5.22
N TRP A 16 2.76 0.94 6.34
CA TRP A 16 2.36 1.06 7.78
C TRP A 16 2.91 2.38 8.39
N HIS A 17 2.52 2.89 9.55
CA HIS A 17 1.46 2.58 10.53
C HIS A 17 1.10 3.89 11.26
N ARG A 18 -0.17 4.08 11.65
CA ARG A 18 -0.70 5.10 12.60
C ARG A 18 -0.33 6.59 12.41
N CYS A 19 0.26 7.00 11.30
CA CYS A 19 0.08 8.35 10.80
C CYS A 19 -0.84 8.29 9.57
N ASP A 20 -1.63 9.34 9.43
CA ASP A 20 -2.61 9.57 8.38
C ASP A 20 -2.01 9.31 6.98
N SER A 21 -2.82 8.99 5.98
CA SER A 21 -2.37 8.51 4.65
C SER A 21 -1.54 9.50 3.80
N ILE A 22 -1.09 10.61 4.40
CA ILE A 22 -0.16 11.64 3.92
C ILE A 22 0.97 11.04 3.06
N TRP A 23 1.60 9.96 3.51
CA TRP A 23 2.70 9.34 2.76
C TRP A 23 2.26 8.71 1.43
N LEU A 24 1.09 8.08 1.36
CA LEU A 24 0.60 7.51 0.10
C LEU A 24 0.21 8.63 -0.88
N THR A 25 -0.37 9.74 -0.40
CA THR A 25 -0.59 10.92 -1.24
C THR A 25 0.71 11.61 -1.69
N GLU A 26 1.78 11.55 -0.88
CA GLU A 26 3.11 12.02 -1.27
C GLU A 26 3.83 11.10 -2.27
N ILE A 27 3.53 9.79 -2.23
CA ILE A 27 4.02 8.80 -3.19
C ILE A 27 3.28 8.95 -4.51
N ASP A 28 1.94 9.05 -4.47
CA ASP A 28 1.05 9.23 -5.62
C ASP A 28 1.54 10.36 -6.53
N ALA A 29 1.80 11.54 -5.94
CA ALA A 29 2.35 12.71 -6.64
C ALA A 29 3.76 12.53 -7.25
N ARG A 30 4.40 11.35 -7.08
CA ARG A 30 5.76 11.02 -7.54
C ARG A 30 5.81 9.74 -8.40
N VAL A 31 4.68 9.04 -8.60
CA VAL A 31 4.60 7.82 -9.43
C VAL A 31 3.72 8.06 -10.67
N PRO A 32 3.86 7.26 -11.74
CA PRO A 32 2.92 7.29 -12.86
C PRO A 32 1.49 6.92 -12.42
N GLU A 33 0.48 7.47 -13.08
CA GLU A 33 -0.95 7.16 -12.82
C GLU A 33 -1.30 5.67 -12.99
N SER A 34 -0.45 4.89 -13.66
CA SER A 34 -0.56 3.42 -13.79
C SER A 34 0.00 2.64 -12.58
N VAL A 35 0.24 3.30 -11.45
CA VAL A 35 0.71 2.72 -10.20
C VAL A 35 -0.44 2.72 -9.21
N GLU A 36 -0.81 1.53 -8.75
CA GLU A 36 -1.79 1.32 -7.69
C GLU A 36 -1.08 1.39 -6.33
N LEU A 37 -1.81 1.70 -5.26
CA LEU A 37 -1.26 1.94 -3.93
C LEU A 37 -2.17 1.32 -2.87
N ASP A 38 -1.71 0.28 -2.19
CA ASP A 38 -2.48 -0.39 -1.14
C ASP A 38 -1.97 -0.01 0.25
N ARG A 39 -2.79 0.73 1.03
CA ARG A 39 -2.60 0.73 2.48
C ARG A 39 -3.18 -0.55 3.05
N LEU A 40 -2.39 -1.27 3.84
CA LEU A 40 -2.86 -2.41 4.61
C LEU A 40 -2.58 -2.10 6.09
N ASP A 41 -3.60 -2.09 6.94
CA ASP A 41 -3.50 -1.71 8.36
C ASP A 41 -4.39 -2.63 9.22
N ILE A 42 -4.10 -2.79 10.51
CA ILE A 42 -4.99 -3.52 11.43
C ILE A 42 -6.31 -2.77 11.67
N SER A 43 -6.34 -1.45 11.43
CA SER A 43 -7.53 -0.64 11.57
C SER A 43 -7.49 0.57 10.65
N LEU A 44 -8.59 0.82 9.95
CA LEU A 44 -8.79 2.03 9.14
C LEU A 44 -9.42 3.19 9.94
N ASN A 45 -9.50 3.11 11.27
CA ASN A 45 -10.08 4.16 12.11
C ASN A 45 -9.31 5.50 12.06
N ALA A 46 -8.07 5.48 11.60
CA ALA A 46 -7.21 6.65 11.35
C ALA A 46 -6.95 6.88 9.84
N ALA A 47 -7.82 6.35 8.97
CA ALA A 47 -7.86 6.72 7.57
C ALA A 47 -8.74 7.98 7.38
N PRO A 48 -8.42 8.85 6.39
CA PRO A 48 -9.37 9.86 5.95
C PRO A 48 -10.59 9.19 5.27
N PRO A 49 -11.68 9.93 5.04
CA PRO A 49 -12.76 9.52 4.16
C PRO A 49 -12.22 9.07 2.79
N ALA A 50 -12.81 8.02 2.22
CA ALA A 50 -12.35 7.44 0.96
C ALA A 50 -12.46 8.43 -0.21
N GLU A 51 -13.42 9.37 -0.16
CA GLU A 51 -13.55 10.44 -1.16
C GLU A 51 -12.38 11.45 -1.19
N TRP A 52 -11.47 11.41 -0.21
CA TRP A 52 -10.27 12.27 -0.18
C TRP A 52 -9.02 11.56 -0.70
N LEU A 53 -9.13 10.28 -1.08
CA LEU A 53 -8.02 9.50 -1.59
C LEU A 53 -7.92 9.62 -3.12
N PRO A 54 -6.69 9.61 -3.69
CA PRO A 54 -6.48 9.37 -5.11
C PRO A 54 -7.13 8.06 -5.57
N SER A 55 -7.60 8.00 -6.82
CA SER A 55 -8.37 6.86 -7.35
C SER A 55 -7.59 5.55 -7.44
N ASN A 56 -6.26 5.62 -7.43
CA ASN A 56 -5.30 4.51 -7.40
C ASN A 56 -4.89 4.13 -5.95
N VAL A 57 -5.46 4.74 -4.91
CA VAL A 57 -5.18 4.40 -3.50
C VAL A 57 -6.33 3.59 -2.92
N THR A 58 -6.07 2.32 -2.63
CA THR A 58 -7.00 1.41 -1.94
C THR A 58 -6.56 1.20 -0.48
N LEU A 59 -7.51 1.13 0.44
CA LEU A 59 -7.26 0.80 1.85
C LEU A 59 -7.87 -0.56 2.18
N LYS A 60 -7.09 -1.45 2.79
CA LYS A 60 -7.49 -2.82 3.17
C LYS A 60 -7.16 -3.07 4.64
N THR A 61 -8.03 -3.81 5.33
CA THR A 61 -7.78 -4.20 6.73
C THR A 61 -7.10 -5.57 6.78
N TRP A 62 -5.91 -5.67 7.37
CA TRP A 62 -5.20 -6.94 7.61
C TRP A 62 -4.13 -6.79 8.70
N ASP A 63 -4.02 -7.79 9.58
CA ASP A 63 -2.92 -7.89 10.54
C ASP A 63 -1.74 -8.64 9.91
N VAL A 64 -0.57 -8.00 9.90
CA VAL A 64 0.69 -8.57 9.37
C VAL A 64 1.25 -9.72 10.21
N LYS A 65 0.66 -9.98 11.38
CA LYS A 65 0.97 -11.15 12.22
C LYS A 65 0.22 -12.42 11.80
N GLU A 66 -0.85 -12.28 11.02
CA GLU A 66 -1.60 -13.39 10.43
C GLU A 66 -0.97 -13.81 9.09
N ASP A 67 -1.30 -15.01 8.61
CA ASP A 67 -0.88 -15.44 7.27
C ASP A 67 -1.41 -14.49 6.18
N ALA A 68 -0.62 -14.32 5.12
CA ALA A 68 -0.99 -13.48 3.98
C ALA A 68 -2.15 -14.13 3.20
N PRO A 69 -3.28 -13.43 2.99
CA PRO A 69 -4.33 -13.85 2.08
C PRO A 69 -3.77 -14.12 0.67
N GLY A 70 -4.32 -15.12 -0.01
CA GLY A 70 -3.78 -15.59 -1.29
C GLY A 70 -3.77 -14.54 -2.41
N ASP A 71 -4.63 -13.51 -2.31
CA ASP A 71 -4.66 -12.35 -3.20
C ASP A 71 -3.55 -11.31 -2.91
N LEU A 72 -2.89 -11.39 -1.75
CA LEU A 72 -1.74 -10.54 -1.42
C LEU A 72 -0.38 -11.21 -1.72
N VAL A 73 -0.35 -12.53 -1.86
CA VAL A 73 0.87 -13.31 -2.13
C VAL A 73 1.33 -13.07 -3.57
N GLU A 74 2.59 -12.67 -3.75
CA GLU A 74 3.21 -12.32 -5.05
C GLU A 74 2.49 -11.23 -5.87
N ALA A 75 1.56 -10.49 -5.26
CA ALA A 75 0.78 -9.43 -5.90
C ALA A 75 1.51 -8.07 -5.98
N TYR A 76 2.59 -7.89 -5.23
CA TYR A 76 3.28 -6.60 -5.03
C TYR A 76 4.70 -6.60 -5.59
N ASP A 77 5.05 -5.61 -6.41
CA ASP A 77 6.44 -5.37 -6.84
C ASP A 77 7.31 -4.78 -5.71
N ILE A 78 6.72 -3.95 -4.83
CA ILE A 78 7.43 -3.28 -3.74
C ILE A 78 6.60 -3.30 -2.45
N VAL A 79 7.12 -3.97 -1.43
CA VAL A 79 6.56 -3.93 -0.07
C VAL A 79 7.42 -3.03 0.81
N LEU A 80 6.87 -1.90 1.25
CA LEU A 80 7.49 -1.05 2.28
C LEU A 80 6.83 -1.35 3.64
N GLN A 81 7.53 -2.13 4.46
CA GLN A 81 7.14 -2.35 5.85
C GLN A 81 7.83 -1.30 6.73
N THR A 82 7.04 -0.44 7.40
CA THR A 82 7.55 0.34 8.53
C THR A 82 7.21 -0.42 9.82
N ALA A 83 8.07 -0.27 10.85
CA ALA A 83 8.27 -1.26 11.90
C ALA A 83 7.00 -1.90 12.49
N ALA A 84 6.92 -3.23 12.42
CA ALA A 84 6.18 -4.03 13.38
C ALA A 84 7.10 -4.26 14.59
N THR A 85 6.88 -3.54 15.69
CA THR A 85 7.59 -3.83 16.94
C THR A 85 7.13 -5.19 17.46
N VAL A 86 8.10 -6.08 17.72
CA VAL A 86 7.92 -7.37 18.39
C VAL A 86 7.64 -7.15 19.88
#